data_AF-A0A0U2L5E1-F1
#
_entry.id   AF-A0A0U2L5E1-F1
#
_cell.length_a   1.000
_cell.length_b   1.000
_cell.length_c   1.000
_cell.angle_alpha   90.00
_cell.angle_beta   90.00
_cell.angle_gamma   90.00
#
_symmetry.space_group_name_H-M   'P 1'
#
loop_
_entity.id
_entity.type
_entity.pdbx_description
1 polymer ?
#
loop_
_entity_poly.entity_id
_entity_poly.type
_entity_poly.pdbx_seq_one_letter_code
_entity_poly.pdbx_strand_id
1 'polypeptide(L)'
;FSADVASISICIGLINIPIIKFSVNWWNTLHQPSSISQFGISIHISMLIPILLILTSFFCLSGIFFILETRQIILSFSSFSVKSQINSQNNNRKQVFFYTNNRSSKST
;
A
#
# COMPACT_ATOMS: atom_id res chain seq x y z
N PHE A 1 -10.76 1.67 6.51
CA PHE A 1 -10.27 1.82 7.89
C PHE A 1 -10.61 3.23 8.34
N SER A 2 -11.37 3.40 9.43
CA SER A 2 -11.75 4.72 9.93
C SER A 2 -10.56 5.47 10.52
N ALA A 3 -10.53 6.79 10.39
CA ALA A 3 -9.43 7.64 10.87
C ALA A 3 -9.17 7.47 12.38
N ASP A 4 -10.22 7.20 13.16
CA ASP A 4 -10.13 7.01 14.62
C ASP A 4 -9.35 5.75 14.99
N VAL A 5 -9.53 4.65 14.25
CA VAL A 5 -8.80 3.40 14.50
C VAL A 5 -7.31 3.58 14.18
N ALA A 6 -6.99 4.38 13.15
CA ALA A 6 -5.62 4.68 12.78
C ALA A 6 -4.91 5.56 13.83
N SER A 7 -5.60 6.58 14.37
CA SER A 7 -5.01 7.48 15.38
C SER A 7 -4.71 6.74 16.68
N ILE A 8 -5.62 5.88 17.13
CA ILE A 8 -5.44 5.06 18.33
C ILE A 8 -4.30 4.04 18.14
N SER A 9 -4.21 3.40 16.97
CA SER A 9 -3.12 2.46 16.67
C SER A 9 -1.75 3.14 16.67
N ILE A 10 -1.66 4.38 16.19
CA ILE A 10 -0.41 5.17 16.19
C ILE A 10 0.00 5.55 17.61
N CYS A 11 -0.93 5.99 18.45
CA CYS A 11 -0.66 6.29 19.85
C CYS A 11 -0.14 5.06 20.61
N ILE A 12 -0.78 3.91 20.40
CA ILE A 12 -0.37 2.63 21.01
C ILE A 12 1.01 2.18 20.50
N GLY A 13 1.28 2.33 19.20
CA GLY A 13 2.59 2.04 18.62
C GLY A 13 3.71 2.90 19.21
N LEU A 14 3.44 4.20 19.42
CA LEU A 14 4.39 5.13 20.03
C LEU A 14 4.72 4.78 21.48
N ILE A 15 3.72 4.34 22.26
CA ILE A 15 3.90 3.92 23.66
C ILE A 15 4.68 2.59 23.76
N ASN A 16 4.52 1.70 22.77
CA ASN A 16 5.23 0.41 22.77
C ASN A 16 6.76 0.56 22.60
N ILE A 17 7.24 1.55 21.84
CA ILE A 17 8.69 1.75 21.63
C ILE A 17 9.47 1.95 22.95
N PRO A 18 9.11 2.91 23.84
CA PRO A 18 9.79 3.07 25.12
C PRO A 18 9.58 1.87 26.03
N ILE A 19 8.40 1.25 26.03
CA ILE A 19 8.13 0.04 26.82
C ILE A 19 9.10 -1.08 26.44
N ILE A 20 9.29 -1.36 25.16
CA ILE A 20 10.25 -2.39 24.69
C ILE A 20 11.68 -2.01 25.08
N LYS A 21 12.06 -0.74 24.88
CA LYS A 21 13.41 -0.25 25.21
C LYS A 21 13.74 -0.40 26.69
N PHE A 22 12.83 0.00 27.57
CA PHE A 22 13.02 -0.06 29.02
C PHE A 22 12.72 -1.45 29.60
N SER A 23 11.89 -2.27 28.92
CA SER A 23 11.64 -3.66 29.29
C SER A 23 12.92 -4.51 29.22
N VAL A 24 13.79 -4.26 28.24
CA VAL A 24 15.09 -4.94 28.13
C VAL A 24 16.00 -4.55 29.29
N ASN A 25 15.98 -3.27 29.69
CA ASN A 25 16.77 -2.79 30.83
C ASN A 25 16.22 -3.29 32.18
N TRP A 26 14.91 -3.52 32.27
CA TRP A 26 14.24 -4.06 33.45
C TRP A 26 14.45 -5.56 33.62
N TRP A 27 14.49 -6.32 32.51
CA TRP A 27 14.69 -7.78 32.51
C TRP A 27 16.15 -8.19 32.24
N ASN A 28 17.11 -7.38 32.68
CA ASN A 28 18.53 -7.47 32.28
C ASN A 28 19.39 -8.39 33.18
N THR A 29 18.80 -9.37 33.89
CA THR A 29 19.55 -10.31 34.76
C THR A 29 19.46 -11.79 34.37
N LEU A 30 18.82 -12.17 33.25
CA LEU A 30 18.63 -13.59 32.91
C LEU A 30 18.94 -14.02 31.47
N HIS A 31 19.05 -13.11 30.51
CA HIS A 31 19.49 -13.47 29.16
C HIS A 31 20.59 -12.52 28.71
N GLN A 32 21.61 -13.12 28.10
CA GLN A 32 22.93 -12.56 27.79
C GLN A 32 22.99 -11.05 27.51
N PRO A 33 24.10 -10.39 27.94
CA PRO A 33 24.31 -8.98 27.69
C PRO A 33 24.21 -8.67 26.20
N SER A 34 23.50 -7.59 25.88
CA SER A 34 23.35 -7.01 24.54
C SER A 34 24.70 -6.95 23.81
N SER A 35 24.82 -7.66 22.68
CA SER A 35 25.97 -7.61 21.78
C SER A 35 26.15 -6.26 21.07
N ILE A 36 25.24 -5.30 21.29
CA ILE A 36 25.37 -3.92 20.84
C ILE A 36 25.61 -3.02 22.07
N SER A 37 26.87 -2.67 22.29
CA SER A 37 27.28 -1.63 23.23
C SER A 37 27.61 -0.36 22.43
N GLN A 38 27.48 0.80 23.07
CA GLN A 38 27.71 2.13 22.48
C GLN A 38 29.14 2.33 21.92
N PHE A 39 30.03 1.35 22.03
CA PHE A 39 31.46 1.44 21.71
C PHE A 39 32.01 0.33 20.81
N GLY A 40 31.17 -0.50 20.18
CA GLY A 40 31.66 -1.46 19.20
C GLY A 40 30.63 -2.48 18.74
N ILE A 41 30.67 -2.78 17.43
CA ILE A 41 29.86 -3.84 16.80
C ILE A 41 30.47 -5.18 17.22
N SER A 42 29.94 -5.83 18.26
CA SER A 42 30.30 -7.21 18.62
C SER A 42 29.53 -8.23 17.78
N ILE A 43 29.25 -7.90 16.52
CA ILE A 43 28.59 -8.79 15.57
C ILE A 43 29.68 -9.29 14.62
N HIS A 44 29.86 -10.60 14.59
CA HIS A 44 30.83 -11.23 13.70
C HIS A 44 30.44 -10.95 12.24
N ILE A 45 31.41 -10.56 11.40
CA ILE A 45 31.17 -10.13 10.01
C ILE A 45 30.41 -11.19 9.18
N SER A 46 30.52 -12.47 9.56
CA SER A 46 29.80 -13.60 8.98
C SER A 46 28.28 -13.52 9.15
N MET A 47 27.78 -12.80 10.16
CA MET A 47 26.35 -12.55 10.39
C MET A 47 25.84 -11.28 9.67
N LEU A 48 26.74 -10.41 9.20
CA LEU A 48 26.37 -9.19 8.50
C LEU A 48 25.81 -9.49 7.09
N ILE A 49 26.39 -10.49 6.42
CA ILE A 49 26.01 -10.93 5.08
C ILE A 49 24.53 -11.36 5.00
N PRO A 50 24.02 -12.29 5.84
CA PRO A 50 22.62 -12.68 5.79
C PRO A 50 21.67 -11.52 6.13
N ILE A 51 22.07 -10.60 7.02
CA ILE A 51 21.29 -9.39 7.35
C ILE A 51 21.11 -8.50 6.13
N LEU A 52 22.20 -8.21 5.40
CA LEU A 52 22.16 -7.34 4.23
C LEU A 52 21.42 -8.00 3.07
N LEU A 53 21.56 -9.32 2.92
CA LEU A 53 20.85 -10.09 1.91
C LEU A 53 19.33 -9.99 2.09
N ILE A 54 18.83 -10.30 3.29
CA ILE A 54 17.39 -10.25 3.59
C ILE A 54 16.85 -8.82 3.54
N LEU A 55 17.61 -7.84 4.01
CA LEU A 55 17.23 -6.43 3.92
C LEU A 55 17.06 -6.02 2.45
N THR A 56 18.03 -6.36 1.61
CA THR A 56 18.00 -6.06 0.17
C THR A 56 16.85 -6.79 -0.53
N SER A 57 16.63 -8.07 -0.22
CA SER A 57 15.51 -8.85 -0.77
C SER A 57 14.15 -8.25 -0.37
N PHE A 58 14.00 -7.77 0.87
CA PHE A 58 12.78 -7.12 1.32
C PHE A 58 12.49 -5.84 0.53
N PHE A 59 13.50 -4.97 0.33
CA PHE A 59 13.33 -3.76 -0.48
C PHE A 59 12.99 -4.08 -1.94
N CYS A 60 13.66 -5.08 -2.53
CA CYS A 60 13.38 -5.52 -3.89
C CYS A 60 11.93 -6.02 -4.01
N LEU A 61 11.49 -6.88 -3.09
CA LEU A 61 10.13 -7.41 -3.06
C LEU A 61 9.09 -6.28 -2.90
N SER A 62 9.33 -5.37 -1.96
CA SER A 62 8.47 -4.19 -1.77
C SER A 62 8.40 -3.34 -3.05
N GLY A 63 9.50 -3.16 -3.76
CA GLY A 63 9.55 -2.45 -5.04
C GLY A 63 8.72 -3.15 -6.13
N ILE A 64 8.82 -4.48 -6.23
CA ILE A 64 8.01 -5.27 -7.18
C ILE A 64 6.51 -5.11 -6.88
N PHE A 65 6.09 -5.28 -5.63
CA PHE A 65 4.69 -5.08 -5.24
C PHE A 65 4.21 -3.66 -5.56
N PHE A 66 5.03 -2.65 -5.28
CA PHE A 66 4.70 -1.26 -5.59
C PHE A 66 4.48 -1.03 -7.11
N ILE A 67 5.34 -1.60 -7.95
CA ILE A 67 5.20 -1.50 -9.42
C ILE A 67 3.93 -2.22 -9.89
N LEU A 68 3.65 -3.42 -9.35
CA LEU A 68 2.47 -4.18 -9.70
C LEU A 68 1.18 -3.43 -9.35
N GLU A 69 1.09 -2.86 -8.15
CA GLU A 69 -0.05 -2.04 -7.71
C GLU A 69 -0.22 -0.81 -8.61
N THR A 70 0.88 -0.12 -8.92
CA THR A 70 0.85 1.05 -9.83
C THR A 70 0.31 0.68 -11.21
N ARG A 71 0.70 -0.49 -11.75
CA ARG A 71 0.18 -0.98 -13.03
C ARG A 71 -1.32 -1.30 -12.96
N GLN A 72 -1.79 -1.91 -11.88
CA GLN A 72 -3.22 -2.19 -11.69
C GLN A 72 -4.04 -0.90 -11.66
N ILE A 73 -3.56 0.11 -10.95
CA ILE A 73 -4.19 1.43 -10.89
C ILE A 73 -4.30 2.05 -12.29
N ILE A 74 -3.21 2.05 -13.06
CA ILE A 74 -3.19 2.61 -14.43
C ILE A 74 -4.17 1.87 -15.34
N LEU A 75 -4.18 0.53 -15.30
CA LEU A 75 -5.09 -0.29 -16.09
C LEU A 75 -6.55 0.00 -15.74
N SER A 76 -6.86 0.08 -14.45
CA SER A 76 -8.21 0.42 -13.97
C SER A 76 -8.66 1.79 -14.47
N PHE A 77 -7.76 2.77 -14.49
CA PHE A 77 -8.03 4.12 -14.97
C PHE A 77 -8.31 4.14 -16.48
N SER A 78 -7.47 3.46 -17.27
CA SER A 78 -7.67 3.36 -18.72
C SER A 78 -8.98 2.66 -19.08
N SER A 79 -9.30 1.53 -18.43
CA SER A 79 -10.57 0.82 -18.65
C SER A 79 -11.78 1.65 -18.25
N PHE A 80 -11.70 2.42 -17.16
CA PHE A 80 -12.76 3.33 -16.73
C PHE A 80 -13.02 4.43 -17.77
N SER A 81 -11.95 5.07 -18.27
CA SER A 81 -12.04 6.11 -19.30
C SER A 81 -12.73 5.58 -20.57
N VAL A 82 -12.30 4.43 -21.08
CA VAL A 82 -12.92 3.79 -22.26
C VAL A 82 -14.40 3.47 -22.01
N LYS A 83 -14.75 2.90 -20.86
CA LYS A 83 -16.13 2.54 -20.53
C LYS A 83 -17.04 3.77 -20.45
N SER A 84 -16.52 4.89 -19.92
CA SER A 84 -17.25 6.17 -19.87
C SER A 84 -17.55 6.73 -21.26
N GLN A 85 -16.60 6.64 -22.19
CA GLN A 85 -16.79 7.10 -23.57
C GLN A 85 -17.84 6.25 -24.30
N ILE A 86 -17.76 4.92 -24.17
CA ILE A 86 -18.75 4.01 -24.77
C ILE A 86 -20.15 4.29 -24.24
N ASN A 87 -20.29 4.54 -22.94
CA ASN A 87 -21.59 4.83 -22.33
C ASN A 87 -22.18 6.16 -22.85
N SER A 88 -21.34 7.19 -23.01
CA SER A 88 -21.75 8.47 -23.61
C SER A 88 -22.21 8.31 -25.07
N GLN A 89 -21.46 7.55 -25.87
CA GLN A 89 -21.82 7.27 -27.27
C GLN A 89 -23.13 6.48 -27.38
N ASN A 90 -23.34 5.49 -26.51
CA ASN A 90 -24.58 4.73 -26.47
C ASN A 90 -25.78 5.60 -26.08
N ASN A 91 -25.62 6.52 -25.12
CA ASN A 91 -26.68 7.46 -24.76
C ASN A 91 -27.01 8.42 -25.90
N ASN A 92 -26.00 8.96 -26.59
CA ASN A 92 -26.22 9.82 -27.76
C ASN A 92 -26.92 9.07 -28.90
N ARG A 93 -26.52 7.82 -29.19
CA ARG A 93 -27.20 6.98 -30.19
C ARG A 93 -28.65 6.70 -29.84
N LYS A 94 -28.95 6.41 -28.58
CA LYS A 94 -30.33 6.22 -28.11
C LYS A 94 -31.14 7.51 -28.30
N GLN A 95 -30.62 8.65 -27.87
CA GLN A 95 -31.26 9.96 -28.07
C GLN A 95 -31.60 10.20 -29.53
N VAL A 96 -30.63 10.07 -30.44
CA VAL A 96 -30.84 10.27 -31.88
C VAL A 96 -31.92 9.32 -32.42
N PHE A 97 -31.90 8.04 -32.03
CA PHE A 97 -32.92 7.07 -32.41
C PHE A 97 -34.33 7.44 -31.90
N PHE A 98 -34.45 7.96 -30.67
CA PHE A 98 -35.72 8.45 -30.14
C PHE A 98 -36.21 9.69 -30.91
N TYR A 99 -35.32 10.64 -31.23
CA TYR A 99 -35.68 11.83 -32.03
C TYR A 99 -36.13 11.47 -33.45
N THR A 100 -35.45 10.53 -34.13
CA THR A 100 -35.85 10.09 -35.48
C THR A 100 -37.19 9.36 -35.47
N ASN A 101 -37.40 8.46 -34.51
CA ASN A 101 -38.64 7.69 -34.41
C ASN A 101 -39.85 8.58 -34.07
N ASN A 102 -39.69 9.52 -33.13
CA ASN A 102 -40.75 10.44 -32.74
C ASN A 102 -41.07 11.48 -33.85
N ARG A 103 -40.07 11.86 -34.67
CA ARG A 103 -40.30 12.71 -35.85
C ARG A 103 -41.09 11.98 -36.94
N SER A 104 -40.82 10.70 -37.17
CA SER A 104 -41.56 9.87 -38.14
C SER A 104 -43.03 9.68 -37.77
N SER A 105 -43.36 9.64 -36.47
CA SER A 105 -44.74 9.47 -35.98
C SER A 105 -45.61 10.73 -36.09
N LYS A 106 -45.02 11.92 -36.25
CA LYS A 106 -45.76 13.19 -36.38
C LYS A 106 -46.04 13.60 -37.83
N SER A 107 -45.46 12.89 -38.80
CA SER A 107 -45.60 13.18 -40.24
C SER A 107 -46.61 12.29 -40.97
N THR A 108 -47.33 11.44 -40.25
CA THR A 108 -48.44 10.59 -40.71
C THR A 108 -49.70 10.95 -39.95
#